data_AF-A0A3D0V631-F1
#
_entry.id   AF-A0A3D0V631-F1
#
_cell.length_a   1.000
_cell.length_b   1.000
_cell.length_c   1.000
_cell.angle_alpha   90.00
_cell.angle_beta   90.00
_cell.angle_gamma   90.00
#
_symmetry.space_group_name_H-M   'P 1'
#
loop_
_entity.id
_entity.type
_entity.pdbx_description
1 polymer ?
#
loop_
_entity_poly.entity_id
_entity_poly.type
_entity_poly.pdbx_seq_one_letter_code
_entity_poly.pdbx_strand_id
1 'polypeptide(L)'
;MILLSFTNKAFMKYKRYLILIILPFILSGCGGSSEPQVGDDLDWHDYKKVSLIMDVEILPGPSAQLEDLLACTGSGTITSYLYFAPGGGDPMYQKSSYQLTSYACYNFGKAYPCVTHLMDENVYDPRPIELNAQLHVSEDKNDLHFHIDRLPTNDYINVEYVCGPYYTGPATLPDPAVLSQLITPFYLEYWQVPFTEGETIEATRSGMSLNGLNMANITLHKTLERVTEIEE
;
A
#
# COMPACT_ATOMS: atom_id res chain seq x y z
N MET A 1 26.90 77.39 -43.80
CA MET A 1 25.53 77.39 -44.35
C MET A 1 24.57 77.63 -43.19
N ILE A 2 24.06 78.86 -43.10
CA ILE A 2 22.75 79.32 -42.57
C ILE A 2 22.19 78.52 -41.35
N LEU A 3 22.30 78.96 -40.09
CA LEU A 3 21.53 80.00 -39.36
C LEU A 3 20.00 79.79 -39.37
N LEU A 4 19.40 79.74 -38.17
CA LEU A 4 18.05 80.20 -37.72
C LEU A 4 17.48 79.20 -36.69
N SER A 5 17.42 79.52 -35.39
CA SER A 5 16.47 80.46 -34.75
C SER A 5 15.03 79.95 -34.80
N PHE A 6 14.42 79.66 -33.65
CA PHE A 6 13.42 80.53 -33.01
C PHE A 6 12.87 79.89 -31.74
N THR A 7 13.11 80.57 -30.62
CA THR A 7 12.29 80.55 -29.41
C THR A 7 10.84 80.94 -29.72
N ASN A 8 9.85 80.29 -29.10
CA ASN A 8 8.70 81.02 -28.55
C ASN A 8 7.83 80.17 -27.60
N LYS A 9 7.79 80.64 -26.35
CA LYS A 9 6.59 80.85 -25.51
C LYS A 9 5.46 79.80 -25.54
N ALA A 10 5.36 79.13 -24.38
CA ALA A 10 4.18 79.19 -23.52
C ALA A 10 2.80 79.25 -24.18
N PHE A 11 2.06 78.14 -24.15
CA PHE A 11 0.59 78.14 -24.03
C PHE A 11 0.19 76.73 -23.57
N MET A 12 0.26 76.46 -22.27
CA MET A 12 -0.92 76.36 -21.41
C MET A 12 -2.18 75.83 -22.11
N LYS A 13 -2.68 74.70 -21.59
CA LYS A 13 -4.10 74.37 -21.43
C LYS A 13 -4.98 74.69 -22.63
N TYR A 14 -5.34 73.70 -23.44
CA TYR A 14 -6.73 73.47 -23.86
C TYR A 14 -6.77 72.07 -24.50
N LYS A 15 -7.32 71.11 -23.75
CA LYS A 15 -8.61 70.48 -24.04
C LYS A 15 -8.54 69.46 -25.18
N ARG A 16 -8.83 68.22 -24.76
CA ARG A 16 -9.90 67.37 -25.31
C ARG A 16 -9.97 67.41 -26.83
N TYR A 17 -9.35 66.43 -27.50
CA TYR A 17 -9.90 65.66 -28.62
C TYR A 17 -8.80 64.72 -29.13
N LEU A 18 -8.66 63.54 -28.52
CA LEU A 18 -8.33 62.35 -29.29
C LEU A 18 -9.08 61.18 -28.66
N ILE A 19 -10.18 60.84 -29.33
CA ILE A 19 -11.13 59.79 -29.02
C ILE A 19 -10.94 58.72 -30.11
N LEU A 20 -10.97 57.44 -29.70
CA LEU A 20 -11.12 56.20 -30.50
C LEU A 20 -9.90 55.77 -31.32
N ILE A 21 -9.39 54.52 -31.17
CA ILE A 21 -10.01 53.22 -31.53
C ILE A 21 -9.63 52.13 -30.47
N ILE A 22 -10.56 51.60 -29.63
CA ILE A 22 -11.26 50.26 -29.64
C ILE A 22 -10.33 49.02 -29.58
N LEU A 23 -10.04 48.41 -28.40
CA LEU A 23 -10.56 47.13 -27.75
C LEU A 23 -10.25 45.79 -28.49
N PRO A 24 -10.23 44.59 -27.84
CA PRO A 24 -9.82 44.15 -26.48
C PRO A 24 -8.94 42.86 -26.45
N PHE A 25 -8.30 42.54 -25.32
CA PHE A 25 -8.16 41.14 -24.87
C PHE A 25 -8.17 41.08 -23.34
N ILE A 26 -9.19 40.39 -22.82
CA ILE A 26 -9.37 39.99 -21.43
C ILE A 26 -8.46 38.80 -21.18
N LEU A 27 -7.80 38.77 -20.02
CA LEU A 27 -7.56 37.63 -19.11
C LEU A 27 -6.76 38.23 -17.93
N SER A 28 -7.44 38.54 -16.82
CA SER A 28 -7.41 37.75 -15.56
C SER A 28 -5.99 37.60 -15.01
N GLY A 29 -5.63 38.01 -13.81
CA GLY A 29 -6.37 38.29 -12.60
C GLY A 29 -5.31 38.33 -11.48
N CYS A 30 -5.61 39.04 -10.41
CA CYS A 30 -4.74 39.28 -9.27
C CYS A 30 -4.01 38.03 -8.78
N GLY A 31 -2.75 38.22 -8.38
CA GLY A 31 -2.11 37.37 -7.38
C GLY A 31 -2.95 37.39 -6.11
N GLY A 32 -3.72 36.34 -5.91
CA GLY A 32 -4.23 35.91 -4.63
C GLY A 32 -3.43 34.68 -4.24
N SER A 33 -2.64 34.79 -3.18
CA SER A 33 -2.39 33.62 -2.34
C SER A 33 -3.75 33.06 -1.97
N SER A 34 -4.09 31.88 -2.50
CA SER A 34 -5.27 31.18 -2.03
C SER A 34 -5.01 30.74 -0.59
N GLU A 35 -5.45 31.57 0.36
CA GLU A 35 -5.86 31.10 1.68
C GLU A 35 -6.79 29.88 1.50
N PRO A 36 -6.70 28.85 2.36
CA PRO A 36 -7.66 27.78 2.34
C PRO A 36 -9.05 28.40 2.55
N GLN A 37 -9.98 28.17 1.62
CA GLN A 37 -11.36 28.54 1.86
C GLN A 37 -11.86 27.69 3.02
N VAL A 38 -12.01 28.34 4.18
CA VAL A 38 -12.75 27.82 5.33
C VAL A 38 -14.18 27.59 4.88
N GLY A 39 -14.50 26.32 4.69
CA GLY A 39 -15.77 25.84 4.14
C GLY A 39 -15.92 24.33 4.34
N ASP A 40 -15.37 23.83 5.44
CA ASP A 40 -15.82 22.72 6.26
C ASP A 40 -14.93 22.83 7.52
N ASP A 41 -15.51 22.75 8.71
CA ASP A 41 -14.74 22.57 9.95
C ASP A 41 -14.00 21.23 9.82
N LEU A 42 -12.84 21.22 9.16
CA LEU A 42 -11.86 20.16 9.33
C LEU A 42 -11.33 20.34 10.73
N ASP A 43 -11.98 19.66 11.67
CA ASP A 43 -11.50 19.56 13.04
C ASP A 43 -10.05 19.08 12.91
N TRP A 44 -9.12 19.86 13.45
CA TRP A 44 -7.67 19.69 13.32
C TRP A 44 -7.17 18.44 14.08
N HIS A 45 -8.12 17.61 14.53
CA HIS A 45 -8.01 16.35 15.22
C HIS A 45 -8.55 15.16 14.42
N ASP A 46 -9.09 15.36 13.23
CA ASP A 46 -9.60 14.25 12.41
C ASP A 46 -8.48 13.61 11.57
N TYR A 47 -8.52 12.29 11.49
CA TYR A 47 -7.65 11.44 10.68
C TYR A 47 -8.47 10.55 9.77
N LYS A 48 -7.90 10.20 8.61
CA LYS A 48 -8.39 9.11 7.79
C LYS A 48 -7.65 7.83 8.17
N LYS A 49 -8.36 6.88 8.79
CA LYS A 49 -7.85 5.54 9.08
C LYS A 49 -8.19 4.62 7.92
N VAL A 50 -7.16 4.12 7.25
CA VAL A 50 -7.28 3.01 6.30
C VAL A 50 -6.90 1.71 7.00
N SER A 51 -7.80 0.74 6.96
CA SER A 51 -7.51 -0.62 7.40
C SER A 51 -7.47 -1.56 6.20
N LEU A 52 -6.40 -2.34 6.10
CA LEU A 52 -6.26 -3.45 5.15
C LEU A 52 -5.98 -4.71 5.96
N ILE A 53 -6.86 -5.70 5.85
CA ILE A 53 -6.70 -7.00 6.51
C ILE A 53 -6.80 -8.06 5.42
N MET A 54 -5.74 -8.84 5.23
CA MET A 54 -5.68 -9.88 4.24
C MET A 54 -5.41 -11.22 4.89
N ASP A 55 -6.35 -12.14 4.76
CA ASP A 55 -6.13 -13.55 5.08
C ASP A 55 -5.58 -14.27 3.86
N VAL A 56 -4.55 -15.08 4.08
CA VAL A 56 -3.84 -15.81 3.04
C VAL A 56 -3.76 -17.28 3.45
N GLU A 57 -4.20 -18.15 2.55
CA GLU A 57 -4.06 -19.61 2.67
C GLU A 57 -3.17 -20.10 1.53
N ILE A 58 -2.00 -20.64 1.88
CA ILE A 58 -1.05 -21.25 0.95
C ILE A 58 -1.41 -22.72 0.81
N LEU A 59 -1.64 -23.12 -0.43
CA LEU A 59 -2.06 -24.46 -0.83
C LEU A 59 -1.02 -25.08 -1.77
N PRO A 60 -0.93 -26.41 -1.82
CA PRO A 60 -0.09 -27.07 -2.80
C PRO A 60 -0.59 -26.77 -4.22
N GLY A 61 0.33 -26.39 -5.09
CA GLY A 61 0.07 -26.17 -6.50
C GLY A 61 -0.11 -27.48 -7.27
N PRO A 62 -0.64 -27.42 -8.50
CA PRO A 62 -0.88 -28.62 -9.31
C PRO A 62 0.40 -29.39 -9.64
N SER A 63 1.56 -28.73 -9.76
CA SER A 63 2.84 -29.41 -10.03
C SER A 63 3.43 -30.09 -8.80
N ALA A 64 3.08 -29.68 -7.58
CA ALA A 64 3.54 -30.35 -6.36
C ALA A 64 3.07 -31.81 -6.29
N GLN A 65 1.93 -32.14 -6.92
CA GLN A 65 1.40 -33.51 -6.96
C GLN A 65 2.21 -34.45 -7.89
N LEU A 66 3.04 -33.89 -8.76
CA LEU A 66 3.75 -34.64 -9.81
C LEU A 66 5.21 -34.95 -9.47
N GLU A 67 5.76 -34.32 -8.43
CA GLU A 67 7.17 -34.43 -8.06
C GLU A 67 7.30 -35.06 -6.66
N ASP A 68 8.35 -35.86 -6.46
CA ASP A 68 8.67 -36.49 -5.17
C ASP A 68 9.22 -35.43 -4.19
N LEU A 69 8.34 -34.52 -3.74
CA LEU A 69 8.71 -33.32 -2.98
C LEU A 69 7.98 -33.23 -1.63
N LEU A 70 8.63 -32.53 -0.70
CA LEU A 70 7.98 -31.99 0.48
C LEU A 70 7.52 -30.56 0.16
N ALA A 71 6.22 -30.31 0.21
CA ALA A 71 5.67 -28.96 0.03
C ALA A 71 5.03 -28.48 1.33
N CYS A 72 5.47 -27.31 1.79
CA CYS A 72 4.97 -26.69 3.01
C CYS A 72 3.91 -25.65 2.67
N THR A 73 2.81 -25.76 3.40
CA THR A 73 1.62 -24.92 3.33
C THR A 73 1.49 -24.17 4.64
N GLY A 74 0.70 -23.12 4.63
CA GLY A 74 0.36 -22.40 5.84
C GLY A 74 -0.76 -21.42 5.60
N SER A 75 -1.31 -20.90 6.68
CA SER A 75 -2.24 -19.77 6.64
C SER A 75 -1.69 -18.64 7.48
N GLY A 76 -2.07 -17.42 7.15
CA GLY A 76 -1.67 -16.26 7.91
C GLY A 76 -2.51 -15.03 7.57
N THR A 77 -2.35 -14.00 8.37
CA THR A 77 -3.06 -12.73 8.20
C THR A 77 -2.04 -11.62 8.09
N ILE A 78 -2.26 -10.70 7.16
CA ILE A 78 -1.57 -9.42 7.04
C ILE A 78 -2.55 -8.35 7.51
N THR A 79 -2.14 -7.53 8.45
CA THR A 79 -2.94 -6.43 8.99
C THR A 79 -2.16 -5.14 8.82
N SER A 80 -2.80 -4.11 8.30
CA SER A 80 -2.21 -2.79 8.12
C SER A 80 -3.22 -1.72 8.49
N TYR A 81 -2.89 -0.93 9.50
CA TYR A 81 -3.60 0.28 9.89
C TYR A 81 -2.75 1.49 9.55
N LEU A 82 -3.26 2.35 8.68
CA LEU A 82 -2.57 3.54 8.19
C LEU A 82 -3.42 4.77 8.54
N TYR A 83 -2.81 5.78 9.15
CA TYR A 83 -3.48 7.01 9.57
C TYR A 83 -2.94 8.17 8.74
N PHE A 84 -3.84 8.88 8.07
CA PHE A 84 -3.51 10.01 7.20
C PHE A 84 -4.17 11.28 7.70
N ALA A 85 -3.58 12.42 7.34
CA ALA A 85 -4.28 13.69 7.44
C ALA A 85 -5.55 13.66 6.55
N PRO A 86 -6.58 14.48 6.85
CA PRO A 86 -7.82 14.50 6.06
C PRO A 86 -7.61 14.78 4.57
N GLY A 87 -6.59 15.56 4.23
CA GLY A 87 -6.22 15.86 2.84
C GLY A 87 -5.44 14.75 2.11
N GLY A 88 -5.14 13.63 2.77
CA GLY A 88 -4.30 12.58 2.24
C GLY A 88 -2.79 12.88 2.35
N GLY A 89 -2.00 12.31 1.46
CA GLY A 89 -0.54 12.34 1.48
C GLY A 89 0.06 11.08 2.09
N ASP A 90 1.23 11.24 2.70
CA ASP A 90 1.95 10.15 3.36
C ASP A 90 1.31 9.83 4.73
N PRO A 91 1.39 8.58 5.22
CA PRO A 91 0.82 8.23 6.51
C PRO A 91 1.53 8.97 7.63
N MET A 92 0.76 9.57 8.53
CA MET A 92 1.26 10.18 9.77
C MET A 92 1.67 9.10 10.77
N TYR A 93 0.97 7.96 10.75
CA TYR A 93 1.26 6.80 11.57
C TYR A 93 0.87 5.52 10.81
N GLN A 94 1.62 4.45 11.03
CA GLN A 94 1.28 3.14 10.54
C GLN A 94 1.60 2.04 11.55
N LYS A 95 0.74 1.03 11.59
CA LYS A 95 0.94 -0.20 12.34
C LYS A 95 0.54 -1.36 11.45
N SER A 96 1.56 -2.02 10.90
CA SER A 96 1.37 -3.11 9.95
C SER A 96 2.16 -4.33 10.39
N SER A 97 1.56 -5.50 10.27
CA SER A 97 2.15 -6.77 10.65
C SER A 97 1.63 -7.91 9.78
N TYR A 98 2.39 -8.99 9.73
CA TYR A 98 1.91 -10.26 9.21
C TYR A 98 2.13 -11.35 10.26
N GLN A 99 1.25 -12.34 10.28
CA GLN A 99 1.24 -13.38 11.29
C GLN A 99 0.93 -14.71 10.63
N LEU A 100 1.75 -15.73 10.89
CA LEU A 100 1.40 -17.11 10.56
C LEU A 100 0.36 -17.60 11.58
N THR A 101 -0.63 -18.35 11.13
CA THR A 101 -1.67 -18.95 11.99
C THR A 101 -1.68 -20.47 11.90
N SER A 102 -1.18 -21.02 10.79
CA SER A 102 -0.97 -22.46 10.67
C SER A 102 0.23 -22.76 9.76
N TYR A 103 0.85 -23.92 9.99
CA TYR A 103 1.94 -24.44 9.17
C TYR A 103 1.85 -25.96 9.12
N ALA A 104 2.01 -26.52 7.92
CA ALA A 104 2.09 -27.96 7.73
C ALA A 104 2.93 -28.27 6.50
N CYS A 105 3.69 -29.36 6.51
CA CYS A 105 4.34 -29.86 5.31
C CYS A 105 3.77 -31.21 4.92
N TYR A 106 3.51 -31.37 3.63
CA TYR A 106 2.96 -32.58 3.05
C TYR A 106 3.98 -33.22 2.13
N ASN A 107 4.07 -34.55 2.22
CA ASN A 107 4.86 -35.37 1.32
C ASN A 107 4.02 -35.67 0.08
N PHE A 108 4.51 -35.31 -1.08
CA PHE A 108 3.91 -35.64 -2.37
C PHE A 108 4.73 -36.71 -3.11
N GLY A 109 4.08 -37.41 -4.03
CA GLY A 109 4.71 -38.48 -4.80
C GLY A 109 5.21 -39.65 -3.93
N LYS A 110 6.46 -40.04 -4.13
CA LYS A 110 7.18 -41.10 -3.42
C LYS A 110 8.12 -40.57 -2.33
N ALA A 111 8.00 -39.29 -1.96
CA ALA A 111 8.75 -38.73 -0.84
C ALA A 111 8.50 -39.57 0.43
N TYR A 112 9.56 -39.83 1.19
CA TYR A 112 9.42 -40.56 2.45
C TYR A 112 8.51 -39.77 3.40
N PRO A 113 7.64 -40.43 4.18
CA PRO A 113 6.83 -39.73 5.16
C PRO A 113 7.75 -39.05 6.17
N CYS A 114 7.62 -37.73 6.22
CA CYS A 114 8.29 -36.85 7.17
C CYS A 114 7.27 -36.28 8.16
N VAL A 115 7.64 -36.24 9.43
CA VAL A 115 6.99 -35.43 10.46
C VAL A 115 7.77 -34.13 10.58
N THR A 116 7.07 -33.01 10.67
CA THR A 116 7.68 -31.69 10.85
C THR A 116 7.32 -31.09 12.20
N HIS A 117 8.31 -30.46 12.83
CA HIS A 117 8.14 -29.73 14.07
C HIS A 117 8.71 -28.31 13.92
N LEU A 118 7.89 -27.31 14.23
CA LEU A 118 8.37 -25.94 14.35
C LEU A 118 9.27 -25.85 15.58
N MET A 119 10.49 -25.38 15.40
CA MET A 119 11.46 -25.26 16.50
C MET A 119 11.37 -23.94 17.26
N ASP A 120 10.76 -22.93 16.64
CA ASP A 120 10.61 -21.62 17.22
C ASP A 120 9.18 -21.47 17.78
N GLU A 121 9.09 -21.14 19.07
CA GLU A 121 7.83 -20.98 19.80
C GLU A 121 7.07 -19.72 19.37
N ASN A 122 7.79 -18.72 18.82
CA ASN A 122 7.24 -17.43 18.45
C ASN A 122 6.92 -17.34 16.94
N VAL A 123 6.88 -18.47 16.23
CA VAL A 123 6.59 -18.51 14.78
C VAL A 123 5.23 -17.90 14.46
N TYR A 124 4.28 -18.03 15.39
CA TYR A 124 2.92 -17.51 15.26
C TYR A 124 2.76 -16.10 15.85
N ASP A 125 3.81 -15.47 16.35
CA ASP A 125 3.73 -14.08 16.80
C ASP A 125 3.67 -13.12 15.59
N PRO A 126 2.89 -12.04 15.66
CA PRO A 126 2.87 -11.02 14.61
C PRO A 126 4.25 -10.40 14.39
N ARG A 127 4.68 -10.32 13.13
CA ARG A 127 5.93 -9.69 12.70
C ARG A 127 5.64 -8.37 12.03
N PRO A 128 6.31 -7.27 12.42
CA PRO A 128 6.05 -5.95 11.85
C PRO A 128 6.51 -5.88 10.40
N ILE A 129 5.77 -5.14 9.58
CA ILE A 129 6.14 -4.73 8.23
C ILE A 129 5.89 -3.24 8.07
N GLU A 130 6.58 -2.63 7.12
CA GLU A 130 6.38 -1.24 6.75
C GLU A 130 5.83 -1.19 5.33
N LEU A 131 4.75 -0.44 5.14
CA LEU A 131 4.21 -0.14 3.82
C LEU A 131 4.67 1.24 3.40
N ASN A 132 5.20 1.34 2.19
CA ASN A 132 5.39 2.61 1.52
C ASN A 132 4.05 2.98 0.89
N ALA A 133 3.34 3.94 1.47
CA ALA A 133 1.94 4.21 1.17
C ALA A 133 1.68 5.72 0.99
N GLN A 134 0.74 6.05 0.10
CA GLN A 134 0.28 7.40 -0.14
C GLN A 134 -1.23 7.39 -0.41
N LEU A 135 -1.98 8.20 0.33
CA LEU A 135 -3.43 8.34 0.15
C LEU A 135 -3.72 9.56 -0.73
N HIS A 136 -4.38 9.32 -1.86
CA HIS A 136 -4.91 10.37 -2.72
C HIS A 136 -6.38 10.62 -2.38
N VAL A 137 -6.70 11.87 -2.05
CA VAL A 137 -8.05 12.30 -1.66
C VAL A 137 -8.55 13.36 -2.63
N SER A 138 -9.75 13.16 -3.17
CA SER A 138 -10.55 14.15 -3.87
C SER A 138 -12.03 14.04 -3.47
N GLU A 139 -12.87 14.98 -3.91
CA GLU A 139 -14.30 15.04 -3.55
C GLU A 139 -15.04 13.72 -3.79
N ASP A 140 -14.76 13.04 -4.91
CA ASP A 140 -15.46 11.82 -5.33
C ASP A 140 -14.60 10.56 -5.23
N LYS A 141 -13.33 10.67 -4.85
CA LYS A 141 -12.39 9.55 -4.95
C LYS A 141 -11.40 9.56 -3.80
N ASN A 142 -11.29 8.40 -3.15
CA ASN A 142 -10.17 8.08 -2.27
C ASN A 142 -9.46 6.86 -2.84
N ASP A 143 -8.15 6.95 -3.06
CA ASP A 143 -7.34 5.81 -3.46
C ASP A 143 -6.01 5.75 -2.72
N LEU A 144 -5.76 4.59 -2.11
CA LEU A 144 -4.48 4.30 -1.49
C LEU A 144 -3.56 3.67 -2.53
N HIS A 145 -2.39 4.26 -2.71
CA HIS A 145 -1.29 3.67 -3.46
C HIS A 145 -0.29 3.16 -2.46
N PHE A 146 0.12 1.90 -2.56
CA PHE A 146 1.13 1.37 -1.64
C PHE A 146 1.95 0.24 -2.25
N HIS A 147 3.12 0.01 -1.67
CA HIS A 147 3.97 -1.13 -1.98
C HIS A 147 4.82 -1.55 -0.78
N ILE A 148 5.34 -2.77 -0.86
CA ILE A 148 6.37 -3.28 0.05
C ILE A 148 7.69 -3.23 -0.73
N ASP A 149 8.55 -2.26 -0.41
CA ASP A 149 9.83 -2.04 -1.09
C ASP A 149 10.78 -3.23 -0.99
N ARG A 150 10.72 -3.93 0.14
CA ARG A 150 11.55 -5.08 0.39
C ARG A 150 10.77 -6.12 1.16
N LEU A 151 10.60 -7.29 0.54
CA LEU A 151 10.08 -8.45 1.27
C LEU A 151 10.99 -8.73 2.48
N PRO A 152 10.42 -9.07 3.65
CA PRO A 152 11.20 -9.44 4.81
C PRO A 152 11.99 -10.73 4.50
N THR A 153 13.23 -10.55 4.06
CA THR A 153 14.05 -11.59 3.43
C THR A 153 14.80 -12.45 4.44
N ASN A 154 14.81 -12.02 5.71
CA ASN A 154 15.51 -12.68 6.81
C ASN A 154 14.56 -13.40 7.78
N ASP A 155 13.26 -13.42 7.46
CA ASP A 155 12.26 -14.10 8.27
C ASP A 155 12.19 -15.56 7.85
N TYR A 156 12.89 -16.40 8.60
CA TYR A 156 12.89 -17.85 8.43
C TYR A 156 12.12 -18.52 9.55
N ILE A 157 11.49 -19.65 9.24
CA ILE A 157 10.97 -20.58 10.24
C ILE A 157 11.97 -21.73 10.34
N ASN A 158 12.46 -22.04 11.53
CA ASN A 158 13.29 -23.23 11.73
C ASN A 158 12.37 -24.45 11.90
N VAL A 159 12.55 -25.43 11.02
CA VAL A 159 11.71 -26.62 10.97
C VAL A 159 12.60 -27.84 11.15
N GLU A 160 12.25 -28.66 12.13
CA GLU A 160 12.82 -29.99 12.32
C GLU A 160 12.04 -30.99 11.47
N TYR A 161 12.76 -31.81 10.71
CA TYR A 161 12.20 -32.86 9.86
C TYR A 161 12.68 -34.23 10.33
N VAL A 162 11.73 -35.16 10.50
CA VAL A 162 12.00 -36.56 10.85
C VAL A 162 11.36 -37.46 9.79
N CYS A 163 12.19 -38.04 8.90
CA CYS A 163 11.75 -38.77 7.72
C CYS A 163 12.15 -40.26 7.74
N GLY A 164 11.18 -41.15 7.54
CA GLY A 164 11.40 -42.57 7.22
C GLY A 164 12.11 -43.46 8.27
N PRO A 165 12.21 -44.78 8.02
CA PRO A 165 12.69 -45.76 9.02
C PRO A 165 14.21 -45.98 9.06
N TYR A 166 14.99 -45.44 8.12
CA TYR A 166 16.43 -45.71 7.98
C TYR A 166 17.34 -44.47 8.09
N TYR A 167 16.80 -43.30 8.50
CA TYR A 167 17.57 -42.05 8.55
C TYR A 167 18.05 -41.64 9.94
N THR A 168 19.19 -40.95 9.92
CA THR A 168 20.19 -40.71 10.97
C THR A 168 19.89 -39.49 11.85
N GLY A 169 18.67 -39.42 12.42
CA GLY A 169 18.28 -38.36 13.36
C GLY A 169 17.63 -37.13 12.71
N PRO A 170 17.10 -36.21 13.53
CA PRO A 170 16.42 -35.01 13.07
C PRO A 170 17.35 -34.09 12.27
N ALA A 171 16.83 -33.50 11.19
CA ALA A 171 17.49 -32.44 10.46
C ALA A 171 16.71 -31.13 10.64
N THR A 172 17.41 -30.04 10.96
CA THR A 172 16.81 -28.70 11.00
C THR A 172 17.13 -27.96 9.71
N LEU A 173 16.10 -27.44 9.04
CA LEU A 173 16.27 -26.58 7.87
C LEU A 173 15.42 -25.30 8.03
N PRO A 174 15.93 -24.15 7.58
CA PRO A 174 15.13 -22.93 7.50
C PRO A 174 14.13 -23.01 6.34
N ASP A 175 12.88 -22.62 6.60
CA ASP A 175 11.83 -22.44 5.59
C ASP A 175 11.41 -20.96 5.48
N PRO A 176 12.09 -20.17 4.62
CA PRO A 176 11.63 -18.82 4.27
C PRO A 176 10.42 -18.82 3.33
N ALA A 177 10.14 -19.95 2.67
CA ALA A 177 9.26 -19.98 1.52
C ALA A 177 7.83 -19.70 1.96
N VAL A 178 7.36 -20.28 3.07
CA VAL A 178 5.99 -20.03 3.55
C VAL A 178 5.77 -18.57 3.96
N LEU A 179 6.68 -17.95 4.74
CA LEU A 179 6.49 -16.56 5.17
C LEU A 179 6.55 -15.57 3.99
N SER A 180 7.49 -15.75 3.06
CA SER A 180 7.54 -14.93 1.85
C SER A 180 6.31 -15.13 0.96
N GLN A 181 5.78 -16.34 0.88
CA GLN A 181 4.55 -16.65 0.14
C GLN A 181 3.30 -16.02 0.77
N LEU A 182 3.26 -15.83 2.10
CA LEU A 182 2.16 -15.12 2.74
C LEU A 182 2.06 -13.66 2.27
N ILE A 183 3.20 -12.98 2.10
CA ILE A 183 3.23 -11.55 1.75
C ILE A 183 3.16 -11.32 0.23
N THR A 184 3.50 -12.33 -0.56
CA THR A 184 3.52 -12.25 -2.03
C THR A 184 2.22 -11.71 -2.64
N PRO A 185 1.01 -12.11 -2.20
CA PRO A 185 -0.23 -11.53 -2.72
C PRO A 185 -0.33 -10.00 -2.56
N PHE A 186 0.08 -9.47 -1.40
CA PHE A 186 0.12 -8.02 -1.13
C PHE A 186 1.05 -7.31 -2.13
N TYR A 187 2.21 -7.91 -2.40
CA TYR A 187 3.20 -7.40 -3.35
C TYR A 187 2.74 -7.48 -4.82
N LEU A 188 1.97 -8.51 -5.20
CA LEU A 188 1.59 -8.74 -6.61
C LEU A 188 0.27 -8.08 -7.01
N GLU A 189 -0.70 -7.92 -6.12
CA GLU A 189 -2.06 -7.54 -6.52
C GLU A 189 -2.50 -6.13 -6.17
N TYR A 190 -2.03 -5.58 -5.05
CA TYR A 190 -2.66 -4.41 -4.45
C TYR A 190 -1.76 -3.19 -4.44
N TRP A 191 -1.36 -2.73 -5.63
CA TRP A 191 -0.58 -1.49 -5.78
C TRP A 191 -1.44 -0.23 -5.61
N GLN A 192 -2.73 -0.33 -5.96
CA GLN A 192 -3.69 0.75 -5.86
C GLN A 192 -5.05 0.19 -5.44
N VAL A 193 -5.62 0.75 -4.38
CA VAL A 193 -6.87 0.30 -3.79
C VAL A 193 -7.84 1.48 -3.64
N PRO A 194 -9.00 1.46 -4.33
CA PRO A 194 -10.00 2.51 -4.17
C PRO A 194 -10.78 2.32 -2.87
N PHE A 195 -11.25 3.41 -2.27
CA PHE A 195 -12.04 3.42 -1.04
C PHE A 195 -13.26 4.33 -1.16
N THR A 196 -14.33 3.92 -0.48
CA THR A 196 -15.48 4.75 -0.13
C THR A 196 -15.46 4.92 1.39
N GLU A 197 -15.58 6.15 1.88
CA GLU A 197 -15.62 6.40 3.33
C GLU A 197 -16.82 5.71 3.98
N GLY A 198 -16.60 5.04 5.11
CA GLY A 198 -17.63 4.35 5.89
C GLY A 198 -18.06 3.00 5.32
N GLU A 199 -17.48 2.55 4.20
CA GLU A 199 -17.75 1.23 3.63
C GLU A 199 -16.68 0.21 4.01
N THR A 200 -17.13 -1.01 4.32
CA THR A 200 -16.28 -2.19 4.39
C THR A 200 -16.45 -3.00 3.13
N ILE A 201 -15.35 -3.24 2.42
CA ILE A 201 -15.35 -4.05 1.21
C ILE A 201 -14.52 -5.30 1.45
N GLU A 202 -15.09 -6.44 1.09
CA GLU A 202 -14.42 -7.74 1.06
C GLU A 202 -14.20 -8.17 -0.40
N ALA A 203 -13.01 -8.65 -0.71
CA ALA A 203 -12.65 -9.19 -2.01
C ALA A 203 -11.88 -10.50 -1.85
N THR A 204 -12.40 -11.56 -2.45
CA THR A 204 -11.77 -12.89 -2.41
C THR A 204 -11.17 -13.26 -3.76
N ARG A 205 -10.00 -13.90 -3.75
CA ARG A 205 -9.42 -14.53 -4.93
C ARG A 205 -8.87 -15.90 -4.57
N SER A 206 -9.17 -16.89 -5.41
CA SER A 206 -8.72 -18.27 -5.19
C SER A 206 -7.74 -18.71 -6.26
N GLY A 207 -6.78 -19.55 -5.86
CA GLY A 207 -5.84 -20.20 -6.76
C GLY A 207 -4.85 -19.28 -7.46
N MET A 208 -4.44 -18.19 -6.81
CA MET A 208 -3.31 -17.38 -7.27
C MET A 208 -2.05 -18.26 -7.32
N SER A 209 -1.42 -18.40 -8.49
CA SER A 209 -0.13 -19.07 -8.58
C SER A 209 0.94 -18.24 -7.88
N LEU A 210 1.57 -18.79 -6.84
CA LEU A 210 2.70 -18.15 -6.15
C LEU A 210 4.02 -18.61 -6.78
N ASN A 211 4.13 -19.91 -7.02
CA ASN A 211 5.19 -20.56 -7.77
C ASN A 211 4.64 -21.87 -8.37
N GLY A 212 5.45 -22.61 -9.13
CA GLY A 212 4.99 -23.89 -9.69
C GLY A 212 4.50 -24.90 -8.63
N LEU A 213 4.99 -24.79 -7.39
CA LEU A 213 4.72 -25.74 -6.31
C LEU A 213 3.61 -25.29 -5.35
N ASN A 214 3.25 -24.01 -5.30
CA ASN A 214 2.29 -23.46 -4.36
C ASN A 214 1.36 -22.43 -5.00
N MET A 215 0.13 -22.40 -4.51
CA MET A 215 -0.88 -21.39 -4.86
C MET A 215 -1.45 -20.75 -3.59
N ALA A 216 -2.12 -19.62 -3.72
CA ALA A 216 -2.75 -18.90 -2.62
C ALA A 216 -4.24 -18.67 -2.86
N ASN A 217 -5.02 -18.83 -1.81
CA ASN A 217 -6.33 -18.19 -1.68
C ASN A 217 -6.15 -16.96 -0.79
N ILE A 218 -6.79 -15.86 -1.16
CA ILE A 218 -6.74 -14.61 -0.41
C ILE A 218 -8.13 -14.02 -0.20
N THR A 219 -8.32 -13.42 0.96
CA THR A 219 -9.48 -12.61 1.30
C THR A 219 -8.98 -11.27 1.82
N LEU A 220 -9.25 -10.20 1.09
CA LEU A 220 -8.92 -8.83 1.51
C LEU A 220 -10.17 -8.15 2.05
N HIS A 221 -10.10 -7.68 3.28
CA HIS A 221 -11.02 -6.72 3.88
C HIS A 221 -10.36 -5.35 3.89
N LYS A 222 -11.09 -4.34 3.42
CA LYS A 222 -10.61 -2.95 3.42
C LYS A 222 -11.67 -1.99 3.94
N THR A 223 -11.24 -1.02 4.74
CA THR A 223 -12.08 0.06 5.26
C THR A 223 -11.35 1.40 5.20
N LEU A 224 -12.12 2.47 5.02
CA LEU A 224 -11.67 3.84 5.21
C LEU A 224 -12.65 4.55 6.14
N GLU A 225 -12.16 5.05 7.26
CA GLU A 225 -12.98 5.69 8.30
C GLU A 225 -12.38 7.02 8.73
N ARG A 226 -13.22 7.96 9.18
CA ARG A 226 -12.77 9.15 9.89
C ARG A 226 -12.71 8.85 11.39
N VAL A 227 -11.59 9.16 12.00
CA VAL A 227 -11.35 8.94 13.44
C VAL A 227 -10.75 10.20 14.05
N THR A 228 -11.00 10.44 15.34
CA THR A 228 -10.49 11.63 16.06
C THR A 228 -9.16 11.37 16.78
N GLU A 229 -8.72 10.11 16.82
CA GLU A 229 -7.52 9.68 17.56
C GLU A 229 -6.79 8.57 16.81
N ILE A 230 -5.47 8.51 17.02
CA ILE A 230 -4.61 7.42 16.54
C ILE A 230 -4.61 6.32 17.61
N GLU A 231 -4.90 5.09 17.20
CA GLU A 231 -4.82 3.92 18.09
C GLU A 231 -3.39 3.36 18.02
N GLU A 232 -2.61 3.54 19.09
CA GLU A 232 -1.22 3.09 19.19
C GLU A 232 -1.07 1.58 19.51
#